data_AF-A0A3D0YQB8-F1
#
_entry.id   AF-A0A3D0YQB8-F1
#
_cell.length_a   1.000
_cell.length_b   1.000
_cell.length_c   1.000
_cell.angle_alpha   90.00
_cell.angle_beta   90.00
_cell.angle_gamma   90.00
#
_symmetry.space_group_name_H-M   'P 1'
#
loop_
_entity.id
_entity.type
_entity.pdbx_description
1 polymer ?
#
loop_
_entity_poly.entity_id
_entity_poly.type
_entity_poly.pdbx_seq_one_letter_code
_entity_poly.pdbx_strand_id
1 'polypeptide(L)'
;MDGFVSRTVGEELSKLSDEQLFVQFDDCLNVLNRFGQVYEKTEPVYFVGIEVKRSDSFLKSIAEYRFSLKDKSRALFRLLLDVILKEMAKRFDLSVDDLYFYTMNELMSLIDTGQKIEVQDRKAGYVLWKSHGEKKVFYGERFKEINDYVDKRMRSGQEDGILTGSVAFGGKVRGRVRILRHNKEDVSKEVEKFAEGDILVTEMTRPDTV
;
A
#
# COMPACT_ATOMS: atom_id res chain seq x y z
N MET A 1 18.09 14.78 4.61
CA MET A 1 19.10 13.71 4.38
C MET A 1 18.89 12.99 3.05
N ASP A 2 17.77 13.21 2.34
CA ASP A 2 17.38 12.44 1.14
C ASP A 2 18.24 12.71 -0.12
N GLY A 3 18.83 13.90 -0.25
CA GLY A 3 19.60 14.27 -1.44
C GLY A 3 21.00 13.64 -1.56
N PHE A 4 21.63 13.29 -0.43
CA PHE A 4 23.00 12.75 -0.43
C PHE A 4 22.99 11.24 -0.66
N VAL A 5 22.09 10.51 0.01
CA VAL A 5 21.92 9.05 -0.18
C VAL A 5 21.46 8.74 -1.61
N SER A 6 20.55 9.56 -2.17
CA SER A 6 20.07 9.36 -3.55
C SER A 6 21.16 9.51 -4.62
N ARG A 7 22.14 10.40 -4.45
CA ARG A 7 23.20 10.62 -5.45
C ARG A 7 24.25 9.52 -5.41
N THR A 8 24.76 9.21 -4.22
CA THR A 8 25.83 8.22 -4.06
C THR A 8 25.38 6.82 -4.48
N VAL A 9 24.15 6.43 -4.15
CA VAL A 9 23.60 5.13 -4.55
C VAL A 9 23.36 5.08 -6.07
N GLY A 10 22.89 6.17 -6.69
CA GLY A 10 22.69 6.23 -8.14
C GLY A 10 24.00 6.10 -8.93
N GLU A 11 25.08 6.73 -8.46
CA GLU A 11 26.40 6.63 -9.11
C GLU A 11 26.99 5.22 -9.00
N GLU A 12 26.79 4.50 -7.91
CA GLU A 12 27.28 3.13 -7.77
C GLU A 12 26.47 2.12 -8.56
N LEU A 13 25.15 2.27 -8.64
CA LEU A 13 24.31 1.37 -9.45
C LEU A 13 24.53 1.55 -10.95
N SER A 14 24.86 2.76 -11.40
CA SER A 14 25.21 3.02 -12.81
C SER A 14 26.46 2.27 -13.27
N LYS A 15 27.27 1.76 -12.33
CA LYS A 15 28.48 0.96 -12.59
C LYS A 15 28.21 -0.55 -12.64
N LEU A 16 27.02 -0.99 -12.23
CA LEU A 16 26.65 -2.40 -12.27
C LEU A 16 26.24 -2.80 -13.69
N SER A 17 26.69 -3.99 -14.12
CA SER A 17 26.15 -4.62 -15.32
C SER A 17 24.65 -4.94 -15.15
N ASP A 18 23.94 -5.19 -16.25
CA ASP A 18 22.53 -5.61 -16.20
C ASP A 18 22.33 -6.85 -15.31
N GLU A 19 23.21 -7.85 -15.44
CA GLU A 19 23.19 -9.05 -14.61
C GLU A 19 23.42 -8.77 -13.11
N GLN A 20 24.34 -7.86 -12.78
CA GLN A 20 24.61 -7.51 -11.38
C GLN A 20 23.44 -6.73 -10.77
N LEU A 21 22.86 -5.80 -11.54
CA LEU A 21 21.67 -5.07 -11.11
C LEU A 21 20.50 -6.04 -10.88
N PHE A 22 20.35 -7.05 -11.75
CA PHE A 22 19.34 -8.09 -11.62
C PHE A 22 19.52 -8.92 -10.35
N VAL A 23 20.75 -9.34 -10.02
CA VAL A 23 21.03 -10.06 -8.76
C VAL A 23 20.67 -9.23 -7.54
N GLN A 24 21.03 -7.94 -7.53
CA GLN A 24 20.68 -7.03 -6.42
C GLN A 24 19.16 -6.81 -6.32
N PHE A 25 18.47 -6.76 -7.47
CA PHE A 25 17.01 -6.69 -7.51
C PHE A 25 16.37 -7.95 -6.95
N ASP A 26 16.82 -9.14 -7.35
CA ASP A 26 16.32 -10.41 -6.84
C ASP A 26 16.57 -10.56 -5.33
N ASP A 27 17.75 -10.19 -4.84
CA ASP A 27 18.07 -10.16 -3.41
C ASP A 27 17.13 -9.22 -2.65
N CYS A 28 16.85 -8.04 -3.20
CA CYS A 28 15.87 -7.10 -2.63
C CYS A 28 14.47 -7.73 -2.58
N LEU A 29 14.02 -8.36 -3.66
CA LEU A 29 12.74 -9.05 -3.70
C LEU A 29 12.68 -10.19 -2.68
N ASN A 30 13.77 -10.94 -2.50
CA ASN A 30 13.86 -12.00 -1.51
C ASN A 30 13.74 -11.48 -0.08
N VAL A 31 14.37 -10.34 0.24
CA VAL A 31 14.20 -9.68 1.54
C VAL A 31 12.76 -9.21 1.74
N LEU A 32 12.14 -8.62 0.71
CA LEU A 32 10.75 -8.19 0.77
C LEU A 32 9.78 -9.37 0.91
N ASN A 33 10.04 -10.48 0.23
CA ASN A 33 9.27 -11.71 0.37
C ASN A 33 9.39 -12.28 1.78
N ARG A 34 10.59 -12.33 2.35
CA ARG A 34 10.80 -12.76 3.76
C ARG A 34 10.07 -11.84 4.73
N PHE A 35 10.11 -10.53 4.50
CA PHE A 35 9.33 -9.58 5.29
C PHE A 35 7.82 -9.84 5.15
N GLY A 36 7.34 -10.10 3.94
CA GLY A 36 5.97 -10.51 3.65
C GLY A 36 5.57 -11.78 4.41
N GLN A 37 6.42 -12.81 4.45
CA GLN A 37 6.18 -14.05 5.19
C GLN A 37 6.10 -13.83 6.70
N VAL A 38 6.92 -12.93 7.26
CA VAL A 38 6.82 -12.55 8.68
C VAL A 38 5.51 -11.81 8.94
N TYR A 39 5.12 -10.93 8.02
CA TYR A 39 3.85 -10.20 8.10
C TYR A 39 2.65 -11.12 8.01
N GLU A 40 2.63 -12.07 7.07
CA GLU A 40 1.57 -13.07 6.93
C GLU A 40 1.42 -13.92 8.20
N LYS A 41 2.53 -14.32 8.82
CA LYS A 41 2.53 -15.06 10.09
C LYS A 41 2.13 -14.22 11.31
N THR A 42 2.10 -12.90 11.17
CA THR A 42 1.68 -11.95 12.21
C THR A 42 0.42 -11.19 11.84
N GLU A 43 -0.20 -11.54 10.70
CA GLU A 43 -1.48 -11.02 10.28
C GLU A 43 -2.52 -11.56 11.28
N PRO A 44 -3.39 -10.71 11.83
CA PRO A 44 -4.44 -11.18 12.70
C PRO A 44 -5.36 -12.11 11.90
N VAL A 45 -5.15 -13.41 12.03
CA VAL A 45 -6.11 -14.40 11.57
C VAL A 45 -7.28 -14.30 12.54
N TYR A 46 -8.42 -13.82 12.04
CA TYR A 46 -9.68 -13.84 12.77
C TYR A 46 -10.13 -15.28 12.91
N PHE A 47 -9.55 -16.01 13.86
CA PHE A 47 -10.08 -17.29 14.29
C PHE A 47 -11.39 -17.03 15.01
N VAL A 48 -12.48 -17.47 14.41
CA VAL A 48 -13.74 -17.63 15.13
C VAL A 48 -13.50 -18.71 16.20
N GLY A 49 -13.31 -18.29 17.45
CA GLY A 49 -13.45 -19.18 18.61
C GLY A 49 -12.21 -19.88 19.16
N ILE A 50 -10.98 -19.40 18.92
CA ILE A 50 -9.79 -19.91 19.63
C ILE A 50 -9.15 -18.80 20.47
N GLU A 51 -9.42 -18.80 21.78
CA GLU A 51 -8.66 -18.01 22.75
C GLU A 51 -7.25 -18.59 22.90
N VAL A 52 -6.29 -18.02 22.18
CA VAL A 52 -4.87 -18.31 22.44
C VAL A 52 -4.42 -17.40 23.57
N LYS A 53 -4.31 -17.92 24.80
CA LYS A 53 -3.69 -17.21 25.93
C LYS A 53 -2.20 -17.00 25.65
N ARG A 54 -1.83 -15.80 25.21
CA ARG A 54 -0.44 -15.35 25.11
C ARG A 54 -0.17 -14.38 26.26
N SER A 55 1.04 -14.38 26.83
CA SER A 55 1.37 -13.39 27.86
C SER A 55 1.42 -11.99 27.25
N ASP A 56 0.94 -10.99 27.99
CA ASP A 56 0.97 -9.59 27.56
C ASP A 56 2.39 -9.13 27.21
N SER A 57 3.39 -9.64 27.93
CA SER A 57 4.81 -9.39 27.66
C SER A 57 5.28 -9.90 26.28
N PHE A 58 4.75 -11.03 25.83
CA PHE A 58 5.08 -11.61 24.53
C PHE A 58 4.37 -10.89 23.38
N LEU A 59 3.10 -10.52 23.58
CA LEU A 59 2.37 -9.70 22.60
C LEU A 59 3.03 -8.33 22.43
N LYS A 60 3.46 -7.71 23.53
CA LYS A 60 4.18 -6.43 23.53
C LYS A 60 5.52 -6.54 22.80
N SER A 61 6.32 -7.57 23.08
CA SER A 61 7.63 -7.72 22.42
C SER A 61 7.51 -7.99 20.91
N ILE A 62 6.51 -8.77 20.48
CA ILE A 62 6.21 -8.97 19.05
C ILE A 62 5.77 -7.66 18.41
N ALA A 63 4.91 -6.88 19.06
CA ALA A 63 4.45 -5.60 18.54
C ALA A 63 5.63 -4.63 18.36
N GLU A 64 6.46 -4.45 19.39
CA GLU A 64 7.67 -3.62 19.35
C GLU A 64 8.63 -4.07 18.24
N TYR A 65 8.86 -5.38 18.11
CA TYR A 65 9.69 -5.93 17.04
C TYR A 65 9.10 -5.65 15.66
N ARG A 66 7.80 -5.85 15.47
CA ARG A 66 7.08 -5.55 14.22
C ARG A 66 7.17 -4.07 13.84
N PHE A 67 7.00 -3.16 14.80
CA PHE A 67 7.15 -1.72 14.56
C PHE A 67 8.58 -1.35 14.18
N SER A 68 9.57 -1.89 14.91
CA SER A 68 10.99 -1.64 14.58
C SER A 68 11.38 -2.14 13.19
N LEU A 69 10.82 -3.29 12.76
CA LEU A 69 11.03 -3.85 11.43
C LEU A 69 10.31 -3.05 10.36
N LYS A 70 9.12 -2.50 10.65
CA LYS A 70 8.33 -1.69 9.71
C LYS A 70 9.09 -0.43 9.29
N ASP A 71 9.78 0.24 10.20
CA ASP A 71 10.51 1.46 9.87
C ASP A 71 11.75 1.15 9.02
N LYS A 72 12.49 0.10 9.40
CA LYS A 72 13.64 -0.40 8.63
C LYS A 72 13.23 -0.90 7.25
N SER A 73 12.14 -1.66 7.16
CA SER A 73 11.64 -2.18 5.89
C SER A 73 11.09 -1.07 5.00
N ARG A 74 10.42 -0.06 5.56
CA ARG A 74 9.95 1.11 4.81
C ARG A 74 11.12 1.93 4.26
N ALA A 75 12.17 2.14 5.07
CA ALA A 75 13.37 2.83 4.62
C ALA A 75 14.08 2.05 3.51
N LEU A 76 14.27 0.74 3.71
CA LEU A 76 14.87 -0.15 2.72
C LEU A 76 14.06 -0.20 1.43
N PHE A 77 12.74 -0.39 1.54
CA PHE A 77 11.82 -0.46 0.40
C PHE A 77 11.81 0.85 -0.36
N ARG A 78 11.68 2.00 0.33
CA ARG A 78 11.72 3.31 -0.35
C ARG A 78 13.05 3.52 -1.04
N LEU A 79 14.17 3.34 -0.35
CA LEU A 79 15.49 3.60 -0.94
C LEU A 79 15.80 2.68 -2.10
N LEU A 80 15.61 1.36 -1.95
CA LEU A 80 15.94 0.42 -3.01
C LEU A 80 14.96 0.52 -4.18
N LEU A 81 13.66 0.57 -3.92
CA LEU A 81 12.67 0.64 -4.99
C LEU A 81 12.77 1.94 -5.77
N ASP A 82 12.90 3.11 -5.12
CA ASP A 82 13.04 4.38 -5.85
C ASP A 82 14.25 4.34 -6.78
N VAL A 83 15.35 3.79 -6.28
CA VAL A 83 16.60 3.82 -7.04
C VAL A 83 16.55 2.84 -8.19
N ILE A 84 16.03 1.63 -7.98
CA ILE A 84 15.80 0.65 -9.04
C ILE A 84 14.85 1.22 -10.10
N LEU A 85 13.71 1.79 -9.68
CA LEU A 85 12.74 2.36 -10.62
C LEU A 85 13.32 3.55 -11.39
N LYS A 86 14.15 4.39 -10.77
CA LYS A 86 14.85 5.48 -11.48
C LYS A 86 15.82 4.96 -12.53
N GLU A 87 16.57 3.91 -12.22
CA GLU A 87 17.50 3.31 -13.17
C GLU A 87 16.75 2.61 -14.30
N MET A 88 15.67 1.88 -14.00
CA MET A 88 14.78 1.29 -15.02
C MET A 88 14.17 2.37 -15.91
N ALA A 89 13.64 3.45 -15.32
CA ALA A 89 13.08 4.59 -16.05
C ALA A 89 14.09 5.17 -17.03
N LYS A 90 15.35 5.32 -16.60
CA LYS A 90 16.45 5.80 -17.46
C LYS A 90 16.81 4.80 -18.56
N ARG A 91 16.98 3.51 -18.24
CA ARG A 91 17.40 2.47 -19.21
C ARG A 91 16.36 2.22 -20.29
N PHE A 92 15.08 2.25 -19.91
CA PHE A 92 13.98 1.97 -20.81
C PHE A 92 13.32 3.23 -21.37
N ASP A 93 13.81 4.43 -21.09
CA ASP A 93 13.18 5.69 -21.52
C ASP A 93 11.68 5.72 -21.18
N LEU A 94 11.41 5.66 -19.87
CA LEU A 94 10.08 5.68 -19.25
C LEU A 94 10.09 6.66 -18.08
N SER A 95 8.93 7.16 -17.66
CA SER A 95 8.84 7.87 -16.39
C SER A 95 8.78 6.88 -15.21
N VAL A 96 9.32 7.26 -14.05
CA VAL A 96 9.15 6.48 -12.81
C VAL A 96 7.67 6.27 -12.51
N ASP A 97 6.85 7.29 -12.79
CA ASP A 97 5.40 7.24 -12.62
C ASP A 97 4.74 6.14 -13.46
N ASP A 98 5.22 5.90 -14.70
CA ASP A 98 4.70 4.83 -15.54
C ASP A 98 4.96 3.46 -14.92
N LEU A 99 6.16 3.26 -14.36
CA LEU A 99 6.57 1.99 -13.79
C LEU A 99 5.71 1.56 -12.58
N TYR A 100 5.10 2.50 -11.86
CA TYR A 100 4.15 2.17 -10.79
C TYR A 100 2.87 1.50 -11.29
N PHE A 101 2.57 1.56 -12.59
CA PHE A 101 1.40 0.92 -13.20
C PHE A 101 1.71 -0.42 -13.85
N TYR A 102 2.97 -0.87 -13.83
CA TYR A 102 3.36 -2.19 -14.30
C TYR A 102 3.06 -3.24 -13.23
N THR A 103 2.57 -4.39 -13.65
CA THR A 103 2.55 -5.59 -12.81
C THR A 103 3.95 -6.20 -12.74
N MET A 104 4.18 -7.08 -11.76
CA MET A 104 5.46 -7.76 -11.62
C MET A 104 5.87 -8.51 -12.90
N ASN A 105 4.95 -9.24 -13.53
CA ASN A 105 5.24 -9.98 -14.76
C ASN A 105 5.58 -9.05 -15.93
N GLU A 106 4.95 -7.86 -15.98
CA GLU A 106 5.25 -6.85 -17.01
C GLU A 106 6.58 -6.17 -16.75
N LEU A 107 6.96 -5.91 -15.48
CA LEU A 107 8.31 -5.45 -15.14
C LEU A 107 9.37 -6.48 -15.52
N MET A 108 9.13 -7.76 -15.25
CA MET A 108 10.03 -8.83 -15.68
C MET A 108 10.13 -8.89 -17.21
N SER A 109 9.01 -8.79 -17.92
CA SER A 109 9.00 -8.78 -19.39
C SER A 109 9.73 -7.55 -19.96
N LEU A 110 9.61 -6.39 -19.31
CA LEU A 110 10.35 -5.18 -19.65
C LEU A 110 11.86 -5.40 -19.48
N ILE A 111 12.28 -6.06 -18.40
CA ILE A 111 13.69 -6.38 -18.15
C ILE A 111 14.22 -7.39 -19.16
N ASP A 112 13.49 -8.48 -19.38
CA ASP A 112 13.96 -9.62 -20.19
C ASP A 112 13.94 -9.33 -21.69
N THR A 113 12.93 -8.56 -22.16
CA THR A 113 12.65 -8.39 -23.59
C THR A 113 12.62 -6.92 -24.03
N GLY A 114 12.66 -5.96 -23.10
CA GLY A 114 12.45 -4.55 -23.41
C GLY A 114 11.00 -4.19 -23.74
N GLN A 115 10.05 -5.12 -23.56
CA GLN A 115 8.65 -4.90 -23.92
C GLN A 115 8.00 -3.85 -23.01
N LYS A 116 7.65 -2.70 -23.60
CA LYS A 116 6.87 -1.64 -22.94
C LYS A 116 5.37 -1.93 -23.04
N ILE A 117 4.60 -1.42 -22.08
CA ILE A 117 3.13 -1.44 -22.11
C ILE A 117 2.58 -0.02 -22.06
N GLU A 118 1.39 0.17 -22.61
CA GLU A 118 0.65 1.41 -22.44
C GLU A 118 -0.06 1.42 -21.09
N VAL A 119 0.17 2.48 -20.30
CA VAL A 119 -0.35 2.60 -18.93
C VAL A 119 -1.41 3.68 -18.77
N GLN A 120 -1.75 4.43 -19.83
CA GLN A 120 -2.65 5.59 -19.75
C GLN A 120 -4.04 5.22 -19.20
N ASP A 121 -4.59 4.08 -19.64
CA ASP A 121 -5.88 3.61 -19.12
C ASP A 121 -5.82 3.20 -17.65
N ARG A 122 -4.67 2.69 -17.19
CA ARG A 122 -4.46 2.36 -15.76
C ARG A 122 -4.30 3.60 -14.91
N LYS A 123 -3.67 4.65 -15.46
CA LYS A 123 -3.58 5.97 -14.82
C LYS A 123 -4.94 6.61 -14.66
N ALA A 124 -5.85 6.41 -15.61
CA ALA A 124 -7.23 6.85 -15.49
C ALA A 124 -8.02 6.06 -14.43
N GLY A 125 -7.66 4.79 -14.20
CA GLY A 125 -8.12 3.99 -13.08
C GLY A 125 -8.05 2.49 -13.35
N TYR A 126 -7.92 1.70 -12.29
CA TYR A 126 -7.88 0.25 -12.38
C TYR A 126 -8.47 -0.45 -11.15
N VAL A 127 -8.86 -1.71 -11.33
CA VAL A 127 -9.26 -2.64 -10.27
C VAL A 127 -8.34 -3.85 -10.30
N LEU A 128 -7.69 -4.13 -9.17
CA LEU A 128 -6.96 -5.37 -8.97
C LEU A 128 -7.90 -6.40 -8.34
N TRP A 129 -8.26 -7.42 -9.11
CA TRP A 129 -9.03 -8.56 -8.63
C TRP A 129 -8.10 -9.72 -8.28
N LYS A 130 -8.27 -10.28 -7.09
CA LYS A 130 -7.52 -11.44 -6.62
C LYS A 130 -8.48 -12.48 -6.06
N SER A 131 -8.48 -13.69 -6.62
CA SER A 131 -9.31 -14.81 -6.14
C SER A 131 -8.63 -16.14 -6.44
N HIS A 132 -8.62 -17.07 -5.48
CA HIS A 132 -8.05 -18.42 -5.63
C HIS A 132 -6.65 -18.49 -6.27
N GLY A 133 -5.78 -17.50 -5.97
CA GLY A 133 -4.44 -17.41 -6.54
C GLY A 133 -4.36 -16.73 -7.91
N GLU A 134 -5.48 -16.51 -8.60
CA GLU A 134 -5.54 -15.67 -9.79
C GLU A 134 -5.45 -14.19 -9.42
N LYS A 135 -4.74 -13.43 -10.26
CA LYS A 135 -4.68 -11.97 -10.21
C LYS A 135 -5.04 -11.42 -11.59
N LYS A 136 -6.00 -10.51 -11.66
CA LYS A 136 -6.39 -9.81 -12.89
C LYS A 136 -6.47 -8.31 -12.63
N VAL A 137 -6.01 -7.51 -13.59
CA VAL A 137 -6.10 -6.06 -13.56
C VAL A 137 -7.13 -5.64 -14.59
N PHE A 138 -8.20 -4.99 -14.15
CA PHE A 138 -9.21 -4.40 -15.02
C PHE A 138 -8.97 -2.89 -15.12
N TYR A 139 -8.90 -2.35 -16.33
CA TYR A 139 -8.70 -0.93 -16.63
C TYR A 139 -9.58 -0.52 -17.83
N GLY A 140 -9.59 0.76 -18.18
CA GLY A 140 -10.38 1.26 -19.32
C GLY A 140 -11.89 1.11 -19.11
N GLU A 141 -12.63 0.64 -20.12
CA GLU A 141 -14.09 0.47 -20.05
C GLU A 141 -14.51 -0.47 -18.92
N ARG A 142 -13.78 -1.58 -18.74
CA ARG A 142 -14.13 -2.55 -17.71
C ARG A 142 -13.98 -1.98 -16.29
N PHE A 143 -13.01 -1.09 -16.09
CA PHE A 143 -12.89 -0.35 -14.84
C PHE A 143 -14.11 0.55 -14.60
N LYS A 144 -14.55 1.29 -15.62
CA LYS A 144 -15.74 2.17 -15.52
C LYS A 144 -17.00 1.39 -15.15
N GLU A 145 -17.23 0.25 -15.78
CA GLU A 145 -18.37 -0.62 -15.46
C GLU A 145 -18.38 -1.08 -14.00
N ILE A 146 -17.21 -1.51 -13.50
CA ILE A 146 -17.06 -1.94 -12.11
C ILE A 146 -17.27 -0.76 -11.16
N ASN A 147 -16.68 0.40 -11.46
CA ASN A 147 -16.82 1.60 -10.66
C ASN A 147 -18.28 2.05 -10.56
N ASP A 148 -18.98 2.11 -11.68
CA ASP A 148 -20.41 2.48 -11.73
C ASP A 148 -21.29 1.51 -10.94
N TYR A 149 -20.98 0.21 -10.99
CA TYR A 149 -21.69 -0.80 -10.21
C TYR A 149 -21.48 -0.58 -8.70
N VAL A 150 -20.23 -0.33 -8.27
CA VAL A 150 -19.90 -0.05 -6.87
C VAL A 150 -20.58 1.23 -6.41
N ASP A 151 -20.51 2.31 -7.19
CA ASP A 151 -21.10 3.61 -6.86
C ASP A 151 -22.62 3.52 -6.70
N LYS A 152 -23.30 2.79 -7.61
CA LYS A 152 -24.76 2.55 -7.50
C LYS A 152 -25.10 1.79 -6.22
N ARG A 153 -24.33 0.76 -5.88
CA ARG A 153 -24.56 -0.04 -4.67
C ARG A 153 -24.29 0.76 -3.39
N MET A 154 -23.26 1.59 -3.36
CA MET A 154 -22.98 2.46 -2.22
C MET A 154 -24.11 3.48 -1.98
N ARG A 155 -24.72 4.00 -3.06
CA ARG A 155 -25.87 4.91 -2.97
C ARG A 155 -27.14 4.24 -2.50
N SER A 156 -27.32 2.94 -2.76
CA SER A 156 -28.51 2.20 -2.30
C SER A 156 -28.62 2.05 -0.77
N GLY A 157 -27.57 2.35 0.00
CA GLY A 157 -27.60 2.38 1.46
C GLY A 157 -28.04 3.72 2.07
N GLN A 158 -28.46 4.69 1.24
CA GLN A 158 -28.93 6.01 1.67
C GLN A 158 -30.46 6.06 1.64
N GLU A 159 -31.10 5.99 2.81
CA GLU A 159 -32.53 6.30 2.96
C GLU A 159 -32.65 7.58 3.78
N ASP A 160 -33.42 8.56 3.29
CA ASP A 160 -33.71 9.83 3.97
C ASP A 160 -32.49 10.60 4.52
N GLY A 161 -31.35 10.50 3.83
CA GLY A 161 -30.10 11.14 4.24
C GLY A 161 -29.37 10.42 5.39
N ILE A 162 -29.79 9.22 5.76
CA ILE A 162 -29.16 8.37 6.78
C ILE A 162 -28.21 7.39 6.09
N LEU A 163 -26.96 7.35 6.56
CA LEU A 163 -25.97 6.36 6.18
C LEU A 163 -26.05 5.17 7.14
N THR A 164 -26.27 3.98 6.60
CA THR A 164 -26.30 2.73 7.38
C THR A 164 -25.01 1.93 7.20
N GLY A 165 -24.69 1.07 8.17
CA GLY A 165 -23.47 0.27 8.17
C GLY A 165 -23.46 -0.82 9.23
N SER A 166 -22.33 -1.51 9.38
CA SER A 166 -22.16 -2.54 10.41
C SER A 166 -21.76 -1.93 11.75
N VAL A 167 -22.41 -2.37 12.84
CA VAL A 167 -22.10 -1.91 14.20
C VAL A 167 -20.84 -2.60 14.71
N ALA A 168 -19.77 -1.82 14.94
CA ALA A 168 -18.54 -2.32 15.55
C ALA A 168 -18.59 -2.27 17.09
N PHE A 169 -19.16 -1.20 17.66
CA PHE A 169 -19.34 -1.02 19.11
C PHE A 169 -20.71 -0.40 19.38
N GLY A 170 -21.45 -0.97 20.34
CA GLY A 170 -22.81 -0.54 20.67
C GLY A 170 -22.82 0.79 21.44
N GLY A 171 -23.59 1.76 20.97
CA GLY A 171 -23.77 3.05 21.63
C GLY A 171 -24.53 4.04 20.75
N LYS A 172 -24.98 5.16 21.35
CA LYS A 172 -25.59 6.29 20.62
C LYS A 172 -24.93 7.58 21.09
N VAL A 173 -24.36 8.33 20.15
CA VAL A 173 -23.69 9.60 20.40
C VAL A 173 -24.09 10.64 19.35
N ARG A 174 -23.96 11.91 19.68
CA ARG A 174 -24.14 13.04 18.76
C ARG A 174 -23.00 14.02 18.96
N GLY A 175 -22.42 14.48 17.86
CA GLY A 175 -21.24 15.33 17.88
C GLY A 175 -20.97 15.93 16.52
N ARG A 176 -19.98 16.82 16.44
CA ARG A 176 -19.54 17.40 15.17
C ARG A 176 -18.74 16.35 14.39
N VAL A 177 -19.14 16.08 13.16
CA VAL A 177 -18.39 15.17 12.28
C VAL A 177 -17.16 15.86 11.75
N ARG A 178 -16.01 15.17 11.82
CA ARG A 178 -14.77 15.57 11.15
C ARG A 178 -14.28 14.45 10.26
N ILE A 179 -14.04 14.78 9.00
CA ILE A 179 -13.59 13.84 7.98
C ILE A 179 -12.06 13.90 7.91
N LEU A 180 -11.41 12.78 8.21
CA LEU A 180 -9.97 12.62 8.06
C LEU A 180 -9.68 11.82 6.79
N ARG A 181 -8.85 12.38 5.91
CA ARG A 181 -8.39 11.72 4.69
C ARG A 181 -6.89 11.46 4.79
N HIS A 182 -6.48 10.22 4.57
CA HIS A 182 -5.08 9.79 4.68
C HIS A 182 -4.20 10.14 3.49
N ASN A 183 -4.75 10.82 2.48
CA ASN A 183 -4.02 11.26 1.30
C ASN A 183 -3.31 12.61 1.48
N LYS A 184 -3.39 13.23 2.65
CA LYS A 184 -2.66 14.46 2.99
C LYS A 184 -1.26 14.13 3.50
N GLU A 185 -0.27 14.94 3.11
CA GLU A 185 1.13 14.79 3.53
C GLU A 185 1.32 14.81 5.06
N ASP A 186 0.43 15.48 5.79
CA ASP A 186 0.52 15.62 7.25
C ASP A 186 -0.86 15.42 7.91
N VAL A 187 -1.19 14.15 8.14
CA VAL A 187 -2.42 13.72 8.85
C VAL A 187 -2.40 14.22 10.30
N SER A 188 -1.22 14.34 10.92
CA SER A 188 -1.05 14.73 12.32
C SER A 188 -1.64 16.11 12.61
N LYS A 189 -1.41 17.09 11.73
CA LYS A 189 -2.00 18.43 11.85
C LYS A 189 -3.53 18.45 11.75
N GLU A 190 -4.13 17.49 11.05
CA GLU A 190 -5.59 17.38 10.99
C GLU A 190 -6.14 16.70 12.24
N VAL A 191 -5.40 15.75 12.81
CA VAL A 191 -5.72 15.09 14.09
C VAL A 191 -5.69 16.10 15.25
N GLU A 192 -4.72 17.02 15.27
CA GLU A 192 -4.63 18.09 16.29
C GLU A 192 -5.84 19.03 16.32
N LYS A 193 -6.67 19.06 15.26
CA LYS A 193 -7.88 19.89 15.20
C LYS A 193 -9.10 19.23 15.86
N PHE A 194 -8.99 17.97 16.27
CA PHE A 194 -10.06 17.27 16.95
C PHE A 194 -10.20 17.78 18.39
N ALA A 195 -11.45 17.95 18.81
CA ALA A 195 -11.81 18.27 20.18
C ALA A 195 -12.64 17.14 20.78
N GLU A 196 -12.75 17.15 22.11
CA GLU A 196 -13.65 16.24 22.81
C GLU A 196 -15.09 16.38 22.27
N GLY A 197 -15.73 15.25 21.99
CA GLY A 197 -17.09 15.20 21.41
C GLY A 197 -17.14 15.29 19.88
N ASP A 198 -16.02 15.45 19.18
CA ASP A 198 -15.97 15.28 17.72
C ASP A 198 -16.11 13.80 17.33
N ILE A 199 -16.76 13.54 16.20
CA ILE A 199 -16.94 12.21 15.60
C ILE A 199 -15.99 12.07 14.42
N LEU A 200 -15.05 11.14 14.51
CA LEU A 200 -14.14 10.80 13.42
C LEU A 200 -14.86 9.99 12.34
N VAL A 201 -14.78 10.47 11.10
CA VAL A 201 -15.15 9.71 9.89
C VAL A 201 -13.90 9.60 9.02
N THR A 202 -13.50 8.39 8.68
CA THR A 202 -12.29 8.11 7.91
C THR A 202 -12.52 6.91 6.99
N GLU A 203 -11.73 6.82 5.91
CA GLU A 203 -11.74 5.70 4.96
C GLU A 203 -11.32 4.38 5.64
N MET A 204 -10.34 4.46 6.55
CA MET A 204 -9.84 3.33 7.32
C MET A 204 -9.29 3.81 8.66
N THR A 205 -9.56 3.08 9.74
CA THR A 205 -8.89 3.28 11.03
C THR A 205 -7.51 2.65 10.95
N ARG A 206 -6.49 3.47 10.69
CA ARG A 206 -5.10 3.01 10.63
C ARG A 206 -4.43 3.19 12.01
N PRO A 207 -3.45 2.34 12.40
CA PRO A 207 -2.76 2.46 13.68
C PRO A 207 -2.01 3.78 13.89
N ASP A 208 -1.73 4.54 12.84
CA ASP A 208 -1.11 5.86 12.89
C ASP A 208 -2.13 7.02 13.05
N THR A 209 -3.42 6.68 13.15
CA THR A 209 -4.54 7.64 13.24
C THR A 209 -5.14 7.74 14.64
N VAL A 210 -4.83 6.77 15.51
CA VAL A 210 -5.40 6.58 16.85
C VAL A 210 -4.29 6.44 17.87
#